data_AF-A0A847H672-F1
#
_entry.id   AF-A0A847H672-F1
#
_cell.length_a   1.000
_cell.length_b   1.000
_cell.length_c   1.000
_cell.angle_alpha   90.00
_cell.angle_beta   90.00
_cell.angle_gamma   90.00
#
_symmetry.space_group_name_H-M   'P 1'
#
loop_
_entity.id
_entity.type
_entity.pdbx_description
1 polymer ?
#
loop_
_entity_poly.entity_id
_entity_poly.type
_entity_poly.pdbx_seq_one_letter_code
_entity_poly.pdbx_strand_id
1 'polypeptide(L)'
;MINKKYFDGWQAGAANNTQGLLRCLPIDSALYAHVFSDNQDMSRVLHLMSLDMNEFKNGIGFSKERLARWGENTKIGKVLHQENPIREKISNEEKKLKEFNNSRELTALRKKDKQQLSGIYNIFMQGFDWFRKAPKEKQEEDLRKWKEDWVYAQLPQKQKELYIAEKERLIKELRKDKEYNKLEEKVKAYNKKIEPQRKELEERIIDQETELDGIRKAQAAPYTAADKLMESYELAIKKPYGQEIVPKEVSELIKSATDNIANGKYNDKEYPRLQQHFAWMADDKAFDMVIKEAKYLDKKNSKNNGSGRRVIDKEMENKLQNEVKDRLHEKYTGRGRAGVLAIKYYGALLAGAPTMYNGEEYAMTGLESEGKNEGLHDRDALQPKWLKNEKIKAYYDKYKEVNSLKAKSLKRPELSPLVNGHTLRLKPISEEPNHLYGVYRYNKDTDVIGIINGAGLQEIVDDKGNKTGEFRTVTKTIKQLDLSRGLLNDDLNKPLGVPTKLPEGTVYVDALNKDNRFVINAEGNLVNAKGGNIVIDKPALILHREVK
;
A
#
# COMPACT_ATOMS: atom_id res chain seq x y z
N MET A 1 61.89 5.14 -9.05
CA MET A 1 61.28 5.11 -7.71
C MET A 1 60.67 6.48 -7.45
N ILE A 2 59.34 6.60 -7.46
CA ILE A 2 58.63 7.85 -7.16
C ILE A 2 57.77 7.58 -5.93
N ASN A 3 58.12 8.25 -4.83
CA ASN A 3 57.45 8.21 -3.54
C ASN A 3 56.08 8.89 -3.66
N LYS A 4 54.99 8.12 -3.75
CA LYS A 4 53.63 8.67 -3.64
C LYS A 4 53.26 8.78 -2.16
N LYS A 5 53.36 9.99 -1.61
CA LYS A 5 52.66 10.36 -0.37
C LYS A 5 51.16 10.40 -0.66
N TYR A 6 50.39 9.55 0.01
CA TYR A 6 48.94 9.68 0.07
C TYR A 6 48.62 10.94 0.87
N PHE A 7 47.86 11.87 0.27
CA PHE A 7 47.25 12.96 1.00
C PHE A 7 46.06 12.38 1.77
N ASP A 8 46.22 12.24 3.08
CA ASP A 8 45.08 12.06 3.97
C ASP A 8 44.32 13.39 4.03
N GLY A 9 43.04 13.37 3.63
CA GLY A 9 42.16 14.53 3.62
C GLY A 9 41.76 15.02 5.01
N TRP A 10 42.30 14.42 6.07
CA TRP A 10 41.99 14.76 7.45
C TRP A 10 43.28 15.16 8.18
N GLN A 11 43.66 16.42 8.06
CA GLN A 11 44.59 17.00 9.03
C GLN A 11 43.90 17.05 10.40
N ALA A 12 44.29 16.14 11.29
CA ALA A 12 43.99 16.25 12.70
C ALA A 12 44.56 17.58 13.24
N GLY A 13 43.69 18.53 13.57
CA GLY A 13 44.06 19.74 14.30
C GLY A 13 43.59 21.09 13.73
N ALA A 14 42.93 21.14 12.58
CA ALA A 14 42.38 22.40 12.07
C ALA A 14 40.92 22.61 12.53
N ALA A 15 40.67 23.71 13.24
CA ALA A 15 39.36 24.07 13.77
C ALA A 15 38.27 24.14 12.68
N ASN A 16 37.10 23.61 13.02
CA ASN A 16 35.87 23.48 12.24
C ASN A 16 35.39 24.79 11.57
N ASN A 17 35.94 25.23 10.43
CA ASN A 17 35.36 26.37 9.70
C ASN A 17 35.55 26.41 8.17
N THR A 18 35.98 25.33 7.51
CA THR A 18 35.95 25.26 6.04
C THR A 18 34.69 24.56 5.57
N GLN A 19 33.73 25.33 5.04
CA GLN A 19 32.60 24.83 4.26
C GLN A 19 33.12 24.06 3.04
N GLY A 20 33.17 22.73 3.15
CA GLY A 20 33.50 21.86 2.04
C GLY A 20 32.38 21.87 1.00
N LEU A 21 32.58 22.59 -0.10
CA LEU A 21 31.78 22.45 -1.31
C LEU A 21 31.90 21.00 -1.84
N LEU A 22 30.79 20.26 -1.81
CA LEU A 22 30.65 18.98 -2.52
C LEU A 22 30.77 19.22 -4.03
N ARG A 23 31.94 18.90 -4.61
CA ARG A 23 32.12 18.88 -6.06
C ARG A 23 31.42 17.66 -6.65
N CYS A 24 30.46 17.89 -7.53
CA CYS A 24 29.82 16.88 -8.36
C CYS A 24 30.74 16.49 -9.54
N LEU A 25 31.63 15.52 -9.34
CA LEU A 25 32.34 14.85 -10.43
C LEU A 25 32.33 13.32 -10.17
N PRO A 26 32.41 12.50 -11.24
CA PRO A 26 32.09 11.08 -11.16
C PRO A 26 33.18 10.36 -10.38
N ILE A 27 32.84 9.84 -9.20
CA ILE A 27 33.67 8.86 -8.52
C ILE A 27 33.55 7.57 -9.34
N ASP A 28 34.69 7.00 -9.74
CA ASP A 28 34.76 5.69 -10.38
C ASP A 28 33.99 4.68 -9.54
N SER A 29 32.82 4.28 -10.04
CA SER A 29 31.83 3.42 -9.38
C SER A 29 32.27 1.95 -9.20
N ALA A 30 33.58 1.69 -9.20
CA ALA A 30 34.14 0.38 -9.00
C ALA A 30 34.58 0.22 -7.53
N LEU A 31 33.87 -0.66 -6.82
CA LEU A 31 34.37 -1.56 -5.77
C LEU A 31 34.11 -1.32 -4.27
N TYR A 32 33.64 -0.17 -3.77
CA TYR A 32 33.37 -0.10 -2.31
C TYR A 32 32.13 0.73 -1.93
N ALA A 33 31.14 0.05 -1.35
CA ALA A 33 29.97 0.66 -0.70
C ALA A 33 30.28 0.91 0.80
N HIS A 34 31.13 1.89 1.07
CA HIS A 34 31.40 2.43 2.41
C HIS A 34 31.64 3.94 2.19
N VAL A 35 31.10 4.94 2.89
CA VAL A 35 30.74 5.12 4.30
C VAL A 35 29.73 6.29 4.34
N PHE A 36 28.51 6.07 4.83
CA PHE A 36 27.70 7.15 5.43
C PHE A 36 27.01 6.57 6.67
N SER A 37 27.15 7.27 7.79
CA SER A 37 26.83 6.82 9.13
C SER A 37 25.37 6.98 9.55
N ASP A 38 24.42 7.19 8.63
CA ASP A 38 23.01 7.43 9.00
C ASP A 38 21.96 7.02 7.95
N ASN A 39 22.15 5.88 7.27
CA ASN A 39 21.13 5.34 6.35
C ASN A 39 21.03 3.80 6.35
N GLN A 40 21.36 3.16 7.48
CA GLN A 40 21.58 1.70 7.58
C GLN A 40 20.30 0.86 7.77
N ASP A 41 19.09 1.44 7.68
CA ASP A 41 17.84 0.75 8.02
C ASP A 41 16.90 0.45 6.84
N MET A 42 17.37 0.54 5.58
CA MET A 42 16.55 0.17 4.41
C MET A 42 16.71 -1.29 3.97
N SER A 43 17.43 -2.11 4.75
CA SER A 43 17.38 -3.57 4.65
C SER A 43 15.92 -4.02 4.58
N ARG A 44 15.57 -4.93 3.67
CA ARG A 44 14.27 -5.63 3.65
C ARG A 44 13.11 -4.92 2.95
N VAL A 45 13.24 -3.72 2.38
CA VAL A 45 12.09 -3.07 1.71
C VAL A 45 11.51 -3.97 0.62
N LEU A 46 12.35 -4.55 -0.25
CA LEU A 46 11.84 -5.42 -1.32
C LEU A 46 11.27 -6.75 -0.79
N HIS A 47 11.95 -7.40 0.16
CA HIS A 47 11.45 -8.65 0.79
C HIS A 47 10.09 -8.43 1.42
N LEU A 48 9.99 -7.41 2.27
CA LEU A 48 8.78 -7.07 3.00
C LEU A 48 7.66 -6.59 2.06
N MET A 49 7.97 -5.86 1.00
CA MET A 49 6.97 -5.46 0.01
C MET A 49 6.54 -6.60 -0.92
N SER A 50 7.35 -7.66 -1.04
CA SER A 50 6.98 -8.89 -1.75
C SER A 50 5.99 -9.74 -0.95
N LEU A 51 6.05 -9.63 0.38
CA LEU A 51 5.14 -10.26 1.32
C LEU A 51 3.89 -9.39 1.54
N ASP A 52 2.80 -10.01 2.00
CA ASP A 52 1.71 -9.23 2.56
C ASP A 52 2.07 -8.86 4.01
N MET A 53 2.31 -7.58 4.27
CA MET A 53 2.80 -7.13 5.58
C MET A 53 1.77 -7.28 6.70
N ASN A 54 0.48 -7.26 6.38
CA ASN A 54 -0.56 -7.52 7.38
C ASN A 54 -0.59 -9.01 7.73
N GLU A 55 -0.43 -9.90 6.74
CA GLU A 55 -0.27 -11.33 7.00
C GLU A 55 1.04 -11.63 7.74
N PHE A 56 2.15 -11.03 7.31
CA PHE A 56 3.47 -11.29 7.85
C PHE A 56 3.60 -10.87 9.32
N LYS A 57 3.01 -9.71 9.69
CA LYS A 57 3.05 -9.21 11.08
C LYS A 57 1.94 -9.77 11.96
N ASN A 58 0.73 -9.90 11.43
CA ASN A 58 -0.46 -10.16 12.24
C ASN A 58 -1.10 -11.52 11.95
N GLY A 59 -0.59 -12.31 11.00
CA GLY A 59 -1.18 -13.59 10.57
C GLY A 59 -2.55 -13.45 9.89
N ILE A 60 -2.91 -12.24 9.46
CA ILE A 60 -4.27 -11.93 8.98
C ILE A 60 -4.36 -12.17 7.48
N GLY A 61 -4.77 -13.36 7.06
CA GLY A 61 -5.29 -13.56 5.70
C GLY A 61 -5.01 -14.94 5.17
N PHE A 62 -5.96 -15.87 5.27
CA PHE A 62 -5.82 -17.16 4.62
C PHE A 62 -7.03 -17.43 3.76
N SER A 63 -6.78 -17.56 2.46
CA SER A 63 -7.80 -17.80 1.46
C SER A 63 -8.01 -19.31 1.25
N LYS A 64 -9.15 -19.73 0.69
CA LYS A 64 -9.42 -21.14 0.38
C LYS A 64 -8.35 -21.73 -0.55
N GLU A 65 -7.77 -20.89 -1.41
CA GLU A 65 -6.67 -21.24 -2.30
C GLU A 65 -5.41 -21.64 -1.52
N ARG A 66 -5.10 -20.99 -0.37
CA ARG A 66 -3.97 -21.38 0.48
C ARG A 66 -4.21 -22.76 1.12
N LEU A 67 -5.42 -23.02 1.62
CA LEU A 67 -5.76 -24.34 2.16
C LEU A 67 -5.61 -25.43 1.09
N ALA A 68 -6.09 -25.17 -0.13
CA ALA A 68 -5.94 -26.09 -1.25
C ALA A 68 -4.46 -26.33 -1.60
N ARG A 69 -3.64 -25.27 -1.58
CA ARG A 69 -2.19 -25.36 -1.83
C ARG A 69 -1.50 -26.27 -0.83
N TRP A 70 -1.78 -26.14 0.45
CA TRP A 70 -1.10 -26.88 1.52
C TRP A 70 -1.69 -28.27 1.76
N GLY A 71 -2.99 -28.45 1.55
CA GLY A 71 -3.70 -29.70 1.83
C GLY A 71 -3.72 -30.03 3.33
N GLU A 72 -4.75 -30.75 3.78
CA GLU A 72 -5.04 -30.96 5.21
C GLU A 72 -3.98 -31.76 5.98
N ASN A 73 -3.10 -32.48 5.27
CA ASN A 73 -2.10 -33.35 5.89
C ASN A 73 -0.81 -32.62 6.31
N THR A 74 -0.55 -31.43 5.78
CA THR A 74 0.63 -30.62 6.17
C THR A 74 0.39 -29.91 7.50
N LYS A 75 1.44 -29.58 8.24
CA LYS A 75 1.27 -28.81 9.49
C LYS A 75 0.68 -27.44 9.20
N ILE A 76 1.15 -26.75 8.17
CA ILE A 76 0.56 -25.49 7.70
C ILE A 76 -0.92 -25.70 7.36
N GLY A 77 -1.27 -26.71 6.56
CA GLY A 77 -2.65 -27.01 6.20
C GLY A 77 -3.57 -27.29 7.39
N LYS A 78 -3.07 -27.95 8.45
CA LYS A 78 -3.83 -28.18 9.69
C LYS A 78 -4.15 -26.87 10.41
N VAL A 79 -3.18 -25.95 10.51
CA VAL A 79 -3.39 -24.62 11.08
C VAL A 79 -4.42 -23.85 10.26
N LEU A 80 -4.31 -23.87 8.93
CA LEU A 80 -5.29 -23.25 8.03
C LEU A 80 -6.71 -23.84 8.19
N HIS A 81 -6.81 -25.16 8.38
CA HIS A 81 -8.07 -25.85 8.59
C HIS A 81 -8.71 -25.50 9.94
N GLN A 82 -7.92 -25.24 10.98
CA GLN A 82 -8.42 -24.78 12.28
C GLN A 82 -8.91 -23.33 12.24
N GLU A 83 -8.22 -22.44 11.51
CA GLU A 83 -8.61 -21.02 11.41
C GLU A 83 -9.90 -20.79 10.61
N ASN A 84 -10.13 -21.55 9.53
CA ASN A 84 -11.23 -21.29 8.59
C ASN A 84 -12.62 -21.33 9.24
N PRO A 85 -12.98 -22.34 10.06
CA PRO A 85 -14.25 -22.36 10.77
C PRO A 85 -14.44 -21.18 11.73
N ILE A 86 -13.36 -20.72 12.39
CA ILE A 86 -13.41 -19.57 13.30
C ILE A 86 -13.71 -18.29 12.52
N ARG A 87 -13.08 -18.10 11.35
CA ARG A 87 -13.37 -16.97 10.46
C ARG A 87 -14.80 -16.97 9.92
N GLU A 88 -15.32 -18.15 9.54
CA GLU A 88 -16.70 -18.27 9.10
C GLU A 88 -17.69 -17.91 10.22
N LYS A 89 -17.39 -18.30 11.47
CA LYS A 89 -18.15 -17.85 12.65
C LYS A 89 -18.11 -16.33 12.80
N ILE A 90 -16.92 -15.71 12.80
CA ILE A 90 -16.76 -14.25 12.91
C ILE A 90 -17.56 -13.54 11.81
N SER A 91 -17.41 -13.94 10.55
CA SER A 91 -18.11 -13.31 9.43
C SER A 91 -19.63 -13.44 9.54
N ASN A 92 -20.13 -14.58 10.02
CA ASN A 92 -21.55 -14.78 10.27
C ASN A 92 -22.06 -13.90 11.43
N GLU A 93 -21.30 -13.77 12.52
CA GLU A 93 -21.65 -12.89 13.64
C GLU A 93 -21.59 -11.40 13.25
N GLU A 94 -20.60 -10.98 12.46
CA GLU A 94 -20.53 -9.62 11.88
C GLU A 94 -21.72 -9.32 10.97
N LYS A 95 -22.13 -10.31 10.16
CA LYS A 95 -23.33 -10.18 9.30
C LYS A 95 -24.59 -10.02 10.16
N LYS A 96 -24.76 -10.83 11.21
CA LYS A 96 -25.87 -10.69 12.16
C LYS A 96 -25.85 -9.31 12.84
N LEU A 97 -24.68 -8.85 13.30
CA LEU A 97 -24.52 -7.52 13.90
C LEU A 97 -24.89 -6.41 12.92
N LYS A 98 -24.50 -6.53 11.65
CA LYS A 98 -24.88 -5.59 10.58
C LYS A 98 -26.38 -5.62 10.28
N GLU A 99 -26.99 -6.80 10.23
CA GLU A 99 -28.45 -6.96 10.05
C GLU A 99 -29.22 -6.38 11.24
N PHE A 100 -28.70 -6.57 12.45
CA PHE A 100 -29.26 -6.03 13.68
C PHE A 100 -29.25 -4.49 13.70
N ASN A 101 -28.09 -3.91 13.36
CA ASN A 101 -27.91 -2.46 13.24
C ASN A 101 -28.75 -1.84 12.12
N ASN A 102 -29.11 -2.63 11.10
CA ASN A 102 -29.95 -2.23 9.97
C ASN A 102 -31.38 -2.78 10.06
N SER A 103 -31.81 -3.25 11.23
CA SER A 103 -33.14 -3.85 11.37
C SER A 103 -34.23 -2.88 10.89
N ARG A 104 -35.20 -3.38 10.13
CA ARG A 104 -36.29 -2.56 9.53
C ARG A 104 -37.03 -1.75 10.58
N GLU A 105 -37.21 -2.31 11.77
CA GLU A 105 -37.88 -1.67 12.90
C GLU A 105 -37.05 -0.51 13.47
N LEU A 106 -35.75 -0.71 13.74
CA LEU A 106 -34.85 0.36 14.20
C LEU A 106 -34.68 1.45 13.14
N THR A 107 -34.59 1.06 11.87
CA THR A 107 -34.47 1.99 10.74
C THR A 107 -35.76 2.80 10.57
N ALA A 108 -36.93 2.18 10.71
CA ALA A 108 -38.21 2.87 10.67
C ALA A 108 -38.42 3.79 11.87
N LEU A 109 -38.01 3.37 13.08
CA LEU A 109 -38.04 4.20 14.28
C LEU A 109 -37.12 5.41 14.15
N ARG A 110 -35.87 5.23 13.72
CA ARG A 110 -34.91 6.33 13.45
C ARG A 110 -35.41 7.26 12.34
N LYS A 111 -36.05 6.73 11.30
CA LYS A 111 -36.63 7.54 10.22
C LYS A 111 -37.82 8.36 10.71
N LYS A 112 -38.69 7.78 11.54
CA LYS A 112 -39.82 8.49 12.18
C LYS A 112 -39.34 9.55 13.17
N ASP A 113 -38.33 9.24 13.97
CA ASP A 113 -37.71 10.16 14.91
C ASP A 113 -37.09 11.35 14.17
N LYS A 114 -36.33 11.08 13.10
CA LYS A 114 -35.80 12.12 12.20
C LYS A 114 -36.89 12.95 11.51
N GLN A 115 -38.02 12.35 11.12
CA GLN A 115 -39.16 13.07 10.53
C GLN A 115 -39.91 13.94 11.54
N GLN A 116 -40.12 13.47 12.78
CA GLN A 116 -40.71 14.28 13.85
C GLN A 116 -39.80 15.45 14.21
N LEU A 117 -38.48 15.19 14.36
CA LEU A 117 -37.48 16.24 14.56
C LEU A 117 -37.46 17.25 13.40
N SER A 118 -37.62 16.82 12.14
CA SER A 118 -37.68 17.75 11.00
C SER A 118 -39.00 18.53 10.92
N GLY A 119 -40.12 17.93 11.30
CA GLY A 119 -41.42 18.61 11.37
C GLY A 119 -41.42 19.71 12.43
N ILE A 120 -40.77 19.47 13.56
CA ILE A 120 -40.66 20.45 14.65
C ILE A 120 -39.61 21.51 14.34
N TYR A 121 -38.53 21.14 13.66
CA TYR A 121 -37.61 22.10 13.05
C TYR A 121 -38.34 23.07 12.09
N ASN A 122 -39.30 22.59 11.30
CA ASN A 122 -40.10 23.46 10.45
C ASN A 122 -41.04 24.39 11.25
N ILE A 123 -41.57 23.94 12.41
CA ILE A 123 -42.34 24.79 13.35
C ILE A 123 -41.43 25.84 13.99
N PHE A 124 -40.20 25.47 14.37
CA PHE A 124 -39.17 26.39 14.86
C PHE A 124 -38.84 27.49 13.82
N MET A 125 -38.72 27.12 12.56
CA MET A 125 -38.50 28.06 11.45
C MET A 125 -39.73 28.96 11.18
N GLN A 126 -40.95 28.50 11.50
CA GLN A 126 -42.16 29.32 11.39
C GLN A 126 -42.30 30.35 12.53
N GLY A 127 -41.69 30.09 13.71
CA GLY A 127 -41.61 31.03 14.83
C GLY A 127 -40.49 32.08 14.72
N PHE A 128 -39.55 31.91 13.78
CA PHE A 128 -38.46 32.87 13.54
C PHE A 128 -38.90 33.98 12.57
N ASP A 129 -39.52 35.02 13.12
CA ASP A 129 -40.10 36.13 12.37
C ASP A 129 -39.08 36.94 11.54
N TRP A 130 -37.77 36.86 11.84
CA TRP A 130 -36.74 37.44 10.98
C TRP A 130 -36.57 36.63 9.70
N PHE A 131 -36.59 35.30 9.77
CA PHE A 131 -36.24 34.41 8.65
C PHE A 131 -37.32 34.47 7.59
N ARG A 132 -38.58 34.54 8.02
CA ARG A 132 -39.75 34.78 7.15
C ARG A 132 -39.71 36.09 6.37
N LYS A 133 -39.00 37.11 6.87
CA LYS A 133 -38.86 38.42 6.22
C LYS A 133 -37.67 38.49 5.24
N ALA A 134 -36.82 37.46 5.19
CA ALA A 134 -35.73 37.39 4.21
C ALA A 134 -36.26 37.02 2.80
N PRO A 135 -35.61 37.45 1.71
CA PRO A 135 -35.98 37.04 0.34
C PRO A 135 -35.89 35.52 0.15
N LYS A 136 -36.80 34.93 -0.64
CA LYS A 136 -36.93 33.47 -0.82
C LYS A 136 -35.62 32.79 -1.24
N GLU A 137 -34.83 33.40 -2.15
CA GLU A 137 -33.54 32.82 -2.57
C GLU A 137 -32.53 32.74 -1.40
N LYS A 138 -32.57 33.74 -0.51
CA LYS A 138 -31.70 33.80 0.66
C LYS A 138 -32.15 32.83 1.76
N GLN A 139 -33.46 32.61 1.89
CA GLN A 139 -34.00 31.57 2.77
C GLN A 139 -33.51 30.18 2.34
N GLU A 140 -33.53 29.84 1.05
CA GLU A 140 -33.09 28.53 0.56
C GLU A 140 -31.57 28.32 0.67
N GLU A 141 -30.77 29.37 0.41
CA GLU A 141 -29.31 29.31 0.57
C GLU A 141 -28.89 29.20 2.04
N ASP A 142 -29.53 29.97 2.92
CA ASP A 142 -29.29 29.91 4.36
C ASP A 142 -29.79 28.58 4.94
N LEU A 143 -30.92 28.03 4.46
CA LEU A 143 -31.40 26.68 4.81
C LEU A 143 -30.38 25.59 4.45
N ARG A 144 -29.68 25.77 3.32
CA ARG A 144 -28.68 24.83 2.83
C ARG A 144 -27.41 24.89 3.68
N LYS A 145 -26.99 26.09 4.10
CA LYS A 145 -25.84 26.30 5.01
C LYS A 145 -26.14 25.96 6.48
N TRP A 146 -27.40 26.01 6.91
CA TRP A 146 -27.83 25.75 8.30
C TRP A 146 -27.85 24.27 8.71
N LYS A 147 -27.88 23.34 7.75
CA LYS A 147 -27.83 21.89 8.02
C LYS A 147 -26.48 21.43 8.58
N GLU A 148 -25.50 22.32 8.63
CA GLU A 148 -24.18 22.10 9.19
C GLU A 148 -24.01 23.01 10.42
N ASP A 149 -23.44 22.49 11.52
CA ASP A 149 -23.27 23.17 12.83
C ASP A 149 -22.47 24.50 12.80
N TRP A 150 -22.09 24.96 11.60
CA TRP A 150 -21.23 26.10 11.30
C TRP A 150 -21.85 27.47 11.66
N VAL A 151 -23.17 27.63 11.56
CA VAL A 151 -23.83 28.91 11.83
C VAL A 151 -23.83 29.23 13.33
N TYR A 152 -23.95 28.22 14.19
CA TYR A 152 -23.85 28.42 15.64
C TYR A 152 -22.49 29.02 16.04
N ALA A 153 -21.40 28.59 15.39
CA ALA A 153 -20.04 29.06 15.70
C ALA A 153 -19.82 30.55 15.38
N GLN A 154 -20.51 31.09 14.37
CA GLN A 154 -20.38 32.47 13.88
C GLN A 154 -21.27 33.48 14.61
N LEU A 155 -22.23 33.02 15.43
CA LEU A 155 -23.13 33.92 16.15
C LEU A 155 -22.38 34.72 17.24
N PRO A 156 -22.67 36.02 17.41
CA PRO A 156 -22.28 36.79 18.59
C PRO A 156 -22.74 36.09 19.87
N GLN A 157 -21.95 36.18 20.95
CA GLN A 157 -22.14 35.42 22.19
C GLN A 157 -23.57 35.52 22.76
N LYS A 158 -24.14 36.73 22.76
CA LYS A 158 -25.51 36.98 23.25
C LYS A 158 -26.60 36.28 22.40
N GLN A 159 -26.35 36.08 21.11
CA GLN A 159 -27.25 35.35 20.21
C GLN A 159 -27.06 33.83 20.33
N LYS A 160 -25.84 33.36 20.64
CA LYS A 160 -25.59 31.96 21.01
C LYS A 160 -26.33 31.58 22.28
N GLU A 161 -26.29 32.44 23.30
CA GLU A 161 -26.99 32.22 24.57
C GLU A 161 -28.51 32.20 24.39
N LEU A 162 -29.07 33.12 23.59
CA LEU A 162 -30.49 33.10 23.20
C LEU A 162 -30.86 31.84 22.40
N TYR A 163 -29.98 31.40 21.48
CA TYR A 163 -30.17 30.17 20.72
C TYR A 163 -30.13 28.92 21.61
N ILE A 164 -29.18 28.82 22.54
CA ILE A 164 -29.12 27.71 23.51
C ILE A 164 -30.37 27.73 24.39
N ALA A 165 -30.74 28.89 24.95
CA ALA A 165 -31.91 29.02 25.81
C ALA A 165 -33.21 28.63 25.08
N GLU A 166 -33.35 29.03 23.82
CA GLU A 166 -34.53 28.70 23.01
C GLU A 166 -34.52 27.24 22.54
N LYS A 167 -33.36 26.68 22.16
CA LYS A 167 -33.17 25.25 21.87
C LYS A 167 -33.51 24.41 23.10
N GLU A 168 -33.06 24.81 24.29
CA GLU A 168 -33.39 24.14 25.55
C GLU A 168 -34.88 24.29 25.91
N ARG A 169 -35.49 25.46 25.64
CA ARG A 169 -36.94 25.67 25.79
C ARG A 169 -37.74 24.74 24.88
N LEU A 170 -37.36 24.62 23.62
CA LEU A 170 -38.00 23.75 22.64
C LEU A 170 -37.76 22.28 22.93
N ILE A 171 -36.57 21.89 23.38
CA ILE A 171 -36.33 20.54 23.89
C ILE A 171 -37.23 20.26 25.11
N LYS A 172 -37.43 21.25 26.00
CA LYS A 172 -38.38 21.13 27.11
C LYS A 172 -39.83 21.04 26.63
N GLU A 173 -40.22 21.73 25.55
CA GLU A 173 -41.58 21.63 24.96
C GLU A 173 -41.78 20.34 24.16
N LEU A 174 -40.76 19.85 23.45
CA LEU A 174 -40.70 18.53 22.82
C LEU A 174 -40.90 17.42 23.85
N ARG A 175 -40.25 17.58 25.02
CA ARG A 175 -40.45 16.69 26.17
C ARG A 175 -41.82 16.84 26.83
N LYS A 176 -42.66 17.80 26.41
CA LYS A 176 -44.09 17.86 26.77
C LYS A 176 -44.98 17.21 25.71
N ASP A 177 -44.49 17.04 24.48
CA ASP A 177 -45.22 16.33 23.43
C ASP A 177 -45.28 14.83 23.75
N LYS A 178 -46.50 14.36 23.97
CA LYS A 178 -46.78 12.97 24.32
C LYS A 178 -46.40 12.00 23.21
N GLU A 179 -46.48 12.40 21.95
CA GLU A 179 -46.12 11.56 20.80
C GLU A 179 -44.60 11.39 20.68
N TYR A 180 -43.84 12.48 20.84
CA TYR A 180 -42.38 12.45 20.81
C TYR A 180 -41.81 11.64 21.98
N ASN A 181 -42.28 11.89 23.22
CA ASN A 181 -41.87 11.11 24.38
C ASN A 181 -42.17 9.62 24.20
N LYS A 182 -43.34 9.29 23.61
CA LYS A 182 -43.72 7.89 23.33
C LYS A 182 -42.82 7.26 22.28
N LEU A 183 -42.29 8.03 21.33
CA LEU A 183 -41.33 7.55 20.33
C LEU A 183 -39.92 7.42 20.93
N GLU A 184 -39.47 8.39 21.71
CA GLU A 184 -38.18 8.36 22.40
C GLU A 184 -38.12 7.19 23.40
N GLU A 185 -39.18 6.98 24.17
CA GLU A 185 -39.32 5.82 25.06
C GLU A 185 -39.36 4.51 24.28
N LYS A 186 -39.98 4.46 23.09
CA LYS A 186 -39.93 3.28 22.22
C LYS A 186 -38.52 3.01 21.69
N VAL A 187 -37.78 4.04 21.29
CA VAL A 187 -36.38 3.90 20.84
C VAL A 187 -35.49 3.46 22.00
N LYS A 188 -35.65 4.05 23.19
CA LYS A 188 -34.93 3.66 24.41
C LYS A 188 -35.27 2.25 24.87
N ALA A 189 -36.55 1.87 24.88
CA ALA A 189 -37.01 0.54 25.23
C ALA A 189 -36.53 -0.50 24.20
N TYR A 190 -36.56 -0.16 22.91
CA TYR A 190 -36.03 -1.00 21.85
C TYR A 190 -34.51 -1.15 22.04
N ASN A 191 -33.75 -0.05 22.15
CA ASN A 191 -32.31 -0.07 22.45
C ASN A 191 -32.00 -0.91 23.70
N LYS A 192 -32.72 -0.72 24.80
CA LYS A 192 -32.54 -1.50 26.03
C LYS A 192 -32.84 -3.00 25.84
N LYS A 193 -33.78 -3.34 24.96
CA LYS A 193 -34.10 -4.73 24.60
C LYS A 193 -33.03 -5.35 23.70
N ILE A 194 -32.43 -4.56 22.80
CA ILE A 194 -31.47 -5.04 21.80
C ILE A 194 -30.02 -5.01 22.26
N GLU A 195 -29.67 -4.11 23.19
CA GLU A 195 -28.30 -3.88 23.67
C GLU A 195 -27.64 -5.14 24.27
N PRO A 196 -28.34 -5.97 25.07
CA PRO A 196 -27.74 -7.20 25.59
C PRO A 196 -27.34 -8.18 24.48
N GLN A 197 -28.20 -8.35 23.46
CA GLN A 197 -27.92 -9.23 22.32
C GLN A 197 -26.78 -8.69 21.46
N ARG A 198 -26.71 -7.36 21.31
CA ARG A 198 -25.61 -6.70 20.61
C ARG A 198 -24.27 -6.92 21.33
N LYS A 199 -24.24 -6.71 22.65
CA LYS A 199 -23.05 -6.92 23.47
C LYS A 199 -22.60 -8.38 23.46
N GLU A 200 -23.55 -9.32 23.54
CA GLU A 200 -23.24 -10.74 23.42
C GLU A 200 -22.61 -11.10 22.06
N LEU A 201 -23.10 -10.50 20.97
CA LEU A 201 -22.49 -10.67 19.64
C LEU A 201 -21.08 -10.06 19.57
N GLU A 202 -20.90 -8.85 20.10
CA GLU A 202 -19.60 -8.17 20.16
C GLU A 202 -18.58 -8.96 21.01
N GLU A 203 -18.98 -9.48 22.17
CA GLU A 203 -18.16 -10.34 23.04
C GLU A 203 -17.78 -11.66 22.35
N ARG A 204 -18.73 -12.33 21.67
CA ARG A 204 -18.44 -13.55 20.91
C ARG A 204 -17.44 -13.31 19.77
N ILE A 205 -17.54 -12.15 19.10
CA ILE A 205 -16.56 -11.76 18.07
C ILE A 205 -15.18 -11.58 18.72
N ILE A 206 -15.08 -10.85 19.83
CA ILE A 206 -13.82 -10.60 20.54
C ILE A 206 -13.18 -11.91 21.03
N ASP A 207 -13.96 -12.84 21.60
CA ASP A 207 -13.46 -14.13 22.06
C ASP A 207 -12.90 -14.97 20.90
N GLN A 208 -13.63 -15.02 19.78
CA GLN A 208 -13.18 -15.72 18.57
C GLN A 208 -11.96 -15.07 17.93
N GLU A 209 -11.88 -13.73 17.94
CA GLU A 209 -10.70 -13.00 17.48
C GLU A 209 -9.49 -13.28 18.37
N THR A 210 -9.68 -13.40 19.68
CA THR A 210 -8.63 -13.74 20.65
C THR A 210 -8.11 -15.16 20.46
N GLU A 211 -9.02 -16.13 20.26
CA GLU A 211 -8.67 -17.52 19.91
C GLU A 211 -7.83 -17.56 18.62
N LEU A 212 -8.30 -16.83 17.60
CA LEU A 212 -7.65 -16.75 16.29
C LEU A 212 -6.27 -16.05 16.36
N ASP A 213 -6.14 -15.01 17.16
CA ASP A 213 -4.88 -14.31 17.41
C ASP A 213 -3.85 -15.20 18.13
N GLY A 214 -4.32 -16.05 19.06
CA GLY A 214 -3.49 -17.07 19.71
C GLY A 214 -2.90 -18.09 18.71
N ILE A 215 -3.68 -18.52 17.72
CA ILE A 215 -3.22 -19.40 16.63
C ILE A 215 -2.19 -18.66 15.74
N ARG A 216 -2.43 -17.38 15.42
CA ARG A 216 -1.62 -16.58 14.49
C ARG A 216 -0.25 -16.17 15.04
N LYS A 217 -0.19 -15.69 16.29
CA LYS A 217 1.02 -15.08 16.87
C LYS A 217 2.22 -16.03 17.01
N ALA A 218 1.99 -17.33 17.06
CA ALA A 218 3.07 -18.30 17.20
C ALA A 218 3.81 -18.61 15.87
N GLN A 219 3.21 -18.35 14.70
CA GLN A 219 3.68 -18.93 13.43
C GLN A 219 3.48 -18.06 12.16
N ALA A 220 3.02 -16.81 12.29
CA ALA A 220 2.64 -15.96 11.13
C ALA A 220 3.75 -15.71 10.09
N ALA A 221 4.93 -15.24 10.53
CA ALA A 221 6.03 -14.87 9.63
C ALA A 221 6.57 -16.05 8.79
N PRO A 222 6.95 -17.21 9.37
CA PRO A 222 7.47 -18.35 8.60
C PRO A 222 6.43 -18.93 7.64
N TYR A 223 5.16 -18.98 8.03
CA TYR A 223 4.10 -19.50 7.17
C TYR A 223 3.73 -18.55 6.05
N THR A 224 3.82 -17.24 6.27
CA THR A 224 3.64 -16.25 5.20
C THR A 224 4.78 -16.32 4.19
N ALA A 225 6.02 -16.44 4.64
CA ALA A 225 7.16 -16.63 3.76
C ALA A 225 7.09 -17.97 2.99
N ALA A 226 6.73 -19.07 3.68
CA ALA A 226 6.52 -20.38 3.07
C ALA A 226 5.45 -20.33 1.99
N ASP A 227 4.32 -19.70 2.29
CA ASP A 227 3.21 -19.60 1.35
C ASP A 227 3.58 -18.77 0.13
N LYS A 228 4.25 -17.63 0.33
CA LYS A 228 4.71 -16.80 -0.78
C LYS A 228 5.75 -17.52 -1.64
N LEU A 229 6.66 -18.27 -1.02
CA LEU A 229 7.64 -19.09 -1.73
C LEU A 229 6.93 -20.17 -2.56
N MET A 230 5.94 -20.85 -2.00
CA MET A 230 5.18 -21.90 -2.71
C MET A 230 4.29 -21.34 -3.82
N GLU A 231 3.61 -20.22 -3.60
CA GLU A 231 2.87 -19.51 -4.67
C GLU A 231 3.81 -19.20 -5.84
N SER A 232 4.98 -18.65 -5.53
CA SER A 232 5.98 -18.24 -6.52
C SER A 232 6.57 -19.45 -7.24
N TYR A 233 6.81 -20.56 -6.54
CA TYR A 233 7.24 -21.83 -7.11
C TYR A 233 6.19 -22.40 -8.08
N GLU A 234 4.92 -22.47 -7.68
CA GLU A 234 3.83 -22.99 -8.52
C GLU A 234 3.64 -22.17 -9.80
N LEU A 235 3.87 -20.86 -9.73
CA LEU A 235 3.90 -20.00 -10.90
C LEU A 235 5.17 -20.19 -11.74
N ALA A 236 6.32 -20.42 -11.12
CA ALA A 236 7.60 -20.60 -11.79
C ALA A 236 7.69 -21.89 -12.62
N ILE A 237 7.04 -22.97 -12.16
CA ILE A 237 7.06 -24.26 -12.85
C ILE A 237 6.08 -24.34 -14.04
N LYS A 238 5.14 -23.40 -14.17
CA LYS A 238 4.18 -23.38 -15.29
C LYS A 238 4.79 -22.69 -16.51
N LYS A 239 4.77 -23.38 -17.66
CA LYS A 239 5.06 -22.78 -18.97
C LYS A 239 3.88 -21.94 -19.46
N PRO A 240 4.09 -21.05 -20.47
CA PRO A 240 2.99 -20.59 -21.31
C PRO A 240 2.19 -21.82 -21.79
N TYR A 241 0.86 -21.76 -21.72
CA TYR A 241 -0.08 -22.88 -21.97
C TYR A 241 -0.28 -23.91 -20.85
N GLY A 242 0.33 -23.72 -19.67
CA GLY A 242 -0.03 -24.45 -18.44
C GLY A 242 0.66 -25.81 -18.25
N GLN A 243 1.62 -26.19 -19.12
CA GLN A 243 2.44 -27.38 -18.90
C GLN A 243 3.45 -27.14 -17.77
N GLU A 244 3.53 -28.06 -16.82
CA GLU A 244 4.52 -28.01 -15.74
C GLU A 244 5.90 -28.50 -16.24
N ILE A 245 6.96 -27.79 -15.86
CA ILE A 245 8.35 -28.18 -16.19
C ILE A 245 8.93 -29.18 -15.19
N VAL A 246 8.26 -29.36 -14.06
CA VAL A 246 8.69 -30.24 -12.98
C VAL A 246 7.61 -31.32 -12.79
N PRO A 247 7.97 -32.61 -12.62
CA PRO A 247 7.01 -33.66 -12.32
C PRO A 247 6.25 -33.42 -11.02
N LYS A 248 4.99 -33.87 -10.95
CA LYS A 248 4.13 -33.74 -9.76
C LYS A 248 4.80 -34.25 -8.47
N GLU A 249 5.49 -35.39 -8.54
CA GLU A 249 6.21 -36.01 -7.42
C GLU A 249 7.30 -35.08 -6.84
N VAL A 250 8.02 -34.37 -7.70
CA VAL A 250 9.03 -33.38 -7.26
C VAL A 250 8.33 -32.18 -6.63
N SER A 251 7.21 -31.71 -7.17
CA SER A 251 6.42 -30.64 -6.56
C SER A 251 5.89 -31.01 -5.17
N GLU A 252 5.45 -32.26 -4.96
CA GLU A 252 5.02 -32.77 -3.65
C GLU A 252 6.20 -32.84 -2.66
N LEU A 253 7.39 -33.22 -3.11
CA LEU A 253 8.62 -33.20 -2.31
C LEU A 253 9.03 -31.77 -1.91
N ILE A 254 9.00 -30.82 -2.86
CA ILE A 254 9.30 -29.41 -2.61
C ILE A 254 8.31 -28.83 -1.60
N LYS A 255 7.01 -29.10 -1.76
CA LYS A 255 5.97 -28.68 -0.81
C LYS A 255 6.20 -29.25 0.60
N SER A 256 6.51 -30.55 0.68
CA SER A 256 6.80 -31.22 1.96
C SER A 256 8.06 -30.66 2.64
N ALA A 257 9.10 -30.37 1.83
CA ALA A 257 10.33 -29.74 2.29
C ALA A 257 10.07 -28.33 2.84
N THR A 258 9.27 -27.52 2.15
CA THR A 258 8.88 -26.19 2.62
C THR A 258 8.07 -26.26 3.91
N ASP A 259 7.11 -27.20 4.03
CA ASP A 259 6.37 -27.43 5.29
C ASP A 259 7.33 -27.82 6.43
N ASN A 260 8.27 -28.75 6.19
CA ASN A 260 9.28 -29.12 7.20
C ASN A 260 10.06 -27.89 7.70
N ILE A 261 10.64 -27.11 6.78
CA ILE A 261 11.51 -25.97 7.13
C ILE A 261 10.71 -24.87 7.85
N ALA A 262 9.51 -24.54 7.36
CA ALA A 262 8.62 -23.57 7.99
C ALA A 262 8.18 -23.98 9.39
N ASN A 263 8.23 -25.28 9.69
CA ASN A 263 7.97 -25.86 11.01
C ASN A 263 9.24 -26.12 11.83
N GLY A 264 10.40 -25.64 11.38
CA GLY A 264 11.65 -25.74 12.12
C GLY A 264 12.29 -27.11 12.04
N LYS A 265 11.91 -27.93 11.06
CA LYS A 265 12.44 -29.28 10.84
C LYS A 265 13.32 -29.30 9.59
N TYR A 266 14.50 -29.90 9.70
CA TYR A 266 15.42 -30.10 8.57
C TYR A 266 16.22 -31.39 8.77
N ASN A 267 16.29 -32.26 7.76
CA ASN A 267 16.90 -33.59 7.83
C ASN A 267 16.44 -34.42 9.05
N ASP A 268 15.12 -34.46 9.28
CA ASP A 268 14.49 -35.10 10.44
C ASP A 268 14.87 -34.57 11.84
N LYS A 269 15.58 -33.43 11.93
CA LYS A 269 15.93 -32.78 13.19
C LYS A 269 15.17 -31.49 13.38
N GLU A 270 14.84 -31.17 14.62
CA GLU A 270 14.25 -29.88 14.99
C GLU A 270 15.33 -28.85 15.31
N TYR A 271 15.12 -27.63 14.81
CA TYR A 271 16.00 -26.48 14.97
C TYR A 271 15.17 -25.29 15.47
N PRO A 272 15.31 -24.89 16.75
CA PRO A 272 14.47 -23.87 17.37
C PRO A 272 14.41 -22.51 16.65
N ARG A 273 15.46 -22.13 15.91
CA ARG A 273 15.54 -20.84 15.19
C ARG A 273 15.31 -20.93 13.69
N LEU A 274 15.15 -22.13 13.15
CA LEU A 274 15.06 -22.33 11.70
C LEU A 274 13.82 -21.66 11.10
N GLN A 275 12.69 -21.68 11.81
CA GLN A 275 11.46 -21.03 11.37
C GLN A 275 11.67 -19.53 11.15
N GLN A 276 12.24 -18.86 12.15
CA GLN A 276 12.54 -17.44 12.07
C GLN A 276 13.53 -17.19 10.93
N HIS A 277 14.66 -17.90 10.89
CA HIS A 277 15.64 -17.72 9.81
C HIS A 277 15.03 -17.92 8.42
N PHE A 278 14.17 -18.91 8.23
CA PHE A 278 13.48 -19.14 6.96
C PHE A 278 12.55 -17.98 6.57
N ALA A 279 11.82 -17.40 7.53
CA ALA A 279 10.94 -16.25 7.29
C ALA A 279 11.70 -15.00 6.79
N TRP A 280 12.94 -14.85 7.26
CA TRP A 280 13.82 -13.72 7.01
C TRP A 280 14.99 -14.08 6.09
N MET A 281 14.87 -15.13 5.27
CA MET A 281 15.91 -15.51 4.31
C MET A 281 15.52 -15.01 2.90
N ALA A 282 16.51 -14.64 2.08
CA ALA A 282 16.27 -14.34 0.67
C ALA A 282 15.60 -15.55 0.00
N ASP A 283 14.71 -15.29 -0.95
CA ASP A 283 13.94 -16.34 -1.62
C ASP A 283 14.83 -17.38 -2.32
N ASP A 284 15.96 -16.92 -2.87
CA ASP A 284 16.92 -17.77 -3.57
C ASP A 284 17.63 -18.75 -2.62
N LYS A 285 17.98 -18.31 -1.42
CA LYS A 285 18.57 -19.13 -0.34
C LYS A 285 17.54 -20.03 0.33
N ALA A 286 16.34 -19.50 0.56
CA ALA A 286 15.22 -20.26 1.08
C ALA A 286 14.93 -21.44 0.14
N PHE A 287 14.93 -21.19 -1.17
CA PHE A 287 14.73 -22.24 -2.17
C PHE A 287 15.89 -23.24 -2.25
N ASP A 288 17.14 -22.81 -2.08
CA ASP A 288 18.28 -23.74 -1.96
C ASP A 288 18.13 -24.70 -0.77
N MET A 289 17.65 -24.18 0.36
CA MET A 289 17.39 -24.99 1.55
C MET A 289 16.25 -25.98 1.31
N VAL A 290 15.18 -25.54 0.65
CA VAL A 290 14.05 -26.40 0.25
C VAL A 290 14.51 -27.52 -0.69
N ILE A 291 15.34 -27.23 -1.70
CA ILE A 291 15.89 -28.25 -2.61
C ILE A 291 16.72 -29.28 -1.83
N LYS A 292 17.56 -28.84 -0.88
CA LYS A 292 18.37 -29.75 -0.06
C LYS A 292 17.51 -30.67 0.79
N GLU A 293 16.47 -30.14 1.44
CA GLU A 293 15.52 -30.93 2.22
C GLU A 293 14.70 -31.88 1.33
N ALA A 294 14.24 -31.42 0.16
CA ALA A 294 13.52 -32.26 -0.79
C ALA A 294 14.36 -33.45 -1.28
N LYS A 295 15.66 -33.24 -1.53
CA LYS A 295 16.61 -34.32 -1.85
C LYS A 295 16.80 -35.31 -0.71
N TYR A 296 16.80 -34.83 0.54
CA TYR A 296 16.84 -35.69 1.71
C TYR A 296 15.59 -36.57 1.79
N LEU A 297 14.40 -35.98 1.61
CA LEU A 297 13.12 -36.68 1.60
C LEU A 297 13.04 -37.71 0.46
N ASP A 298 13.46 -37.35 -0.75
CA ASP A 298 13.53 -38.27 -1.90
C ASP A 298 14.44 -39.47 -1.61
N LYS A 299 15.63 -39.22 -1.05
CA LYS A 299 16.56 -40.28 -0.64
C LYS A 299 15.97 -41.19 0.44
N LYS A 300 15.21 -40.64 1.37
CA LYS A 300 14.53 -41.42 2.42
C LYS A 300 13.39 -42.27 1.83
N ASN A 301 12.56 -41.69 0.98
CA ASN A 301 11.43 -42.38 0.34
C ASN A 301 11.88 -43.50 -0.60
N SER A 302 12.91 -43.25 -1.42
CA SER A 302 13.49 -44.25 -2.33
C SER A 302 14.14 -45.43 -1.60
N LYS A 303 14.72 -45.21 -0.41
CA LYS A 303 15.20 -46.30 0.46
C LYS A 303 14.04 -47.11 1.03
N ASN A 304 13.01 -46.43 1.54
CA ASN A 304 11.85 -47.10 2.16
C ASN A 304 11.06 -47.94 1.16
N ASN A 305 10.98 -47.50 -0.10
CA ASN A 305 10.23 -48.19 -1.15
C ASN A 305 11.07 -49.23 -1.91
N GLY A 306 12.33 -49.47 -1.52
CA GLY A 306 13.22 -50.46 -2.13
C GLY A 306 13.62 -50.20 -3.59
N SER A 307 13.15 -49.10 -4.20
CA SER A 307 13.38 -48.81 -5.62
C SER A 307 14.80 -48.29 -5.90
N GLY A 308 15.44 -47.65 -4.93
CA GLY A 308 16.74 -46.97 -5.08
C GLY A 308 16.75 -45.81 -6.08
N ARG A 309 15.66 -45.62 -6.85
CA ARG A 309 15.49 -44.59 -7.86
C ARG A 309 15.09 -43.28 -7.19
N ARG A 310 15.88 -42.24 -7.44
CA ARG A 310 15.63 -40.86 -7.00
C ARG A 310 14.89 -40.10 -8.08
N VAL A 311 13.91 -39.30 -7.69
CA VAL A 311 13.18 -38.42 -8.61
C VAL A 311 13.91 -37.08 -8.74
N ILE A 312 14.63 -36.64 -7.71
CA ILE A 312 15.53 -35.49 -7.74
C ILE A 312 16.96 -35.98 -7.97
N ASP A 313 17.24 -36.35 -9.21
CA ASP A 313 18.59 -36.64 -9.67
C ASP A 313 19.39 -35.36 -9.99
N LYS A 314 20.60 -35.52 -10.54
CA LYS A 314 21.48 -34.39 -10.86
C LYS A 314 20.90 -33.51 -11.98
N GLU A 315 20.17 -34.09 -12.92
CA GLU A 315 19.55 -33.34 -14.02
C GLU A 315 18.40 -32.48 -13.49
N MET A 316 17.52 -33.07 -12.69
CA MET A 316 16.41 -32.36 -12.05
C MET A 316 16.91 -31.28 -11.09
N GLU A 317 17.96 -31.55 -10.31
CA GLU A 317 18.60 -30.55 -9.46
C GLU A 317 19.13 -29.36 -10.26
N ASN A 318 19.83 -29.62 -11.38
CA ASN A 318 20.30 -28.57 -12.27
C ASN A 318 19.14 -27.76 -12.86
N LYS A 319 18.02 -28.41 -13.17
CA LYS A 319 16.81 -27.74 -13.67
C LYS A 319 16.16 -26.85 -12.61
N LEU A 320 16.03 -27.35 -11.37
CA LEU A 320 15.52 -26.57 -10.24
C LEU A 320 16.41 -25.35 -9.97
N GLN A 321 17.73 -25.54 -10.00
CA GLN A 321 18.72 -24.49 -9.70
C GLN A 321 18.84 -23.43 -10.81
N ASN A 322 18.78 -23.83 -12.09
CA ASN A 322 19.07 -22.92 -13.19
C ASN A 322 17.83 -22.39 -13.93
N GLU A 323 16.72 -23.15 -13.95
CA GLU A 323 15.49 -22.72 -14.66
C GLU A 323 14.42 -22.26 -13.68
N VAL A 324 14.13 -23.06 -12.64
CA VAL A 324 13.03 -22.77 -11.71
C VAL A 324 13.39 -21.60 -10.79
N LYS A 325 14.60 -21.58 -10.24
CA LYS A 325 15.04 -20.55 -9.29
C LYS A 325 14.98 -19.13 -9.84
N ASP A 326 15.44 -18.91 -11.07
CA ASP A 326 15.41 -17.58 -11.70
C ASP A 326 13.97 -17.11 -11.95
N ARG A 327 13.08 -18.01 -12.34
CA ARG A 327 11.64 -17.71 -12.48
C ARG A 327 10.99 -17.49 -11.13
N LEU A 328 11.34 -18.28 -10.12
CA LEU A 328 10.83 -18.15 -8.75
C LEU A 328 11.15 -16.76 -8.22
N HIS A 329 12.39 -16.28 -8.38
CA HIS A 329 12.77 -14.94 -7.94
C HIS A 329 11.97 -13.84 -8.65
N GLU A 330 11.74 -13.98 -9.96
CA GLU A 330 10.86 -13.07 -10.72
C GLU A 330 9.44 -13.02 -10.14
N LYS A 331 8.85 -14.18 -9.82
CA LYS A 331 7.48 -14.32 -9.28
C LYS A 331 7.38 -13.86 -7.83
N TYR A 332 8.39 -14.16 -7.03
CA TYR A 332 8.47 -13.79 -5.63
C TYR A 332 8.52 -12.28 -5.48
N THR A 333 9.43 -11.64 -6.22
CA THR A 333 9.67 -10.19 -6.11
C THR A 333 8.67 -9.31 -6.85
N GLY A 334 7.70 -9.86 -7.59
CA GLY A 334 6.81 -9.09 -8.46
C GLY A 334 6.06 -7.95 -7.75
N ARG A 335 5.45 -8.22 -6.59
CA ARG A 335 4.77 -7.21 -5.75
C ARG A 335 5.77 -6.20 -5.19
N GLY A 336 6.90 -6.70 -4.67
CA GLY A 336 7.95 -5.86 -4.11
C GLY A 336 8.52 -4.88 -5.12
N ARG A 337 8.84 -5.34 -6.34
CA ARG A 337 9.35 -4.51 -7.43
C ARG A 337 8.38 -3.40 -7.81
N ALA A 338 7.10 -3.72 -7.95
CA ALA A 338 6.08 -2.71 -8.23
C ALA A 338 5.94 -1.69 -7.09
N GLY A 339 6.03 -2.14 -5.83
CA GLY A 339 6.02 -1.30 -4.63
C GLY A 339 7.22 -0.36 -4.53
N VAL A 340 8.43 -0.89 -4.67
CA VAL A 340 9.67 -0.10 -4.68
C VAL A 340 9.63 0.92 -5.81
N LEU A 341 9.19 0.52 -7.01
CA LEU A 341 9.05 1.44 -8.12
C LEU A 341 8.07 2.58 -7.77
N ALA A 342 6.94 2.29 -7.13
CA ALA A 342 6.01 3.31 -6.67
C ALA A 342 6.66 4.32 -5.72
N ILE A 343 7.45 3.85 -4.75
CA ILE A 343 8.22 4.72 -3.85
C ILE A 343 9.18 5.62 -4.64
N LYS A 344 9.85 5.11 -5.67
CA LYS A 344 10.75 5.93 -6.51
C LYS A 344 10.00 6.96 -7.34
N TYR A 345 8.80 6.68 -7.83
CA TYR A 345 7.94 7.69 -8.46
C TYR A 345 7.59 8.81 -7.48
N TYR A 346 7.22 8.48 -6.25
CA TYR A 346 6.90 9.48 -5.23
C TYR A 346 8.14 10.30 -4.87
N GLY A 347 9.28 9.63 -4.67
CA GLY A 347 10.57 10.26 -4.40
C GLY A 347 11.06 11.14 -5.55
N ALA A 348 10.71 10.83 -6.81
CA ALA A 348 11.00 11.68 -7.96
C ALA A 348 10.13 12.95 -8.00
N LEU A 349 8.90 12.90 -7.48
CA LEU A 349 7.98 14.03 -7.48
C LEU A 349 8.16 14.95 -6.27
N LEU A 350 8.35 14.41 -5.06
CA LEU A 350 8.40 15.17 -3.80
C LEU A 350 9.73 15.92 -3.62
N ALA A 351 9.83 16.81 -2.63
CA ALA A 351 11.09 17.52 -2.34
C ALA A 351 12.19 16.58 -1.82
N GLY A 352 13.46 16.98 -1.95
CA GLY A 352 14.64 16.19 -1.55
C GLY A 352 15.30 15.43 -2.70
N ALA A 353 16.42 14.75 -2.44
CA ALA A 353 17.05 13.86 -3.42
C ALA A 353 16.53 12.42 -3.18
N PRO A 354 16.07 11.70 -4.22
CA PRO A 354 15.72 10.29 -4.06
C PRO A 354 17.00 9.50 -3.79
N THR A 355 17.12 8.97 -2.58
CA THR A 355 18.24 8.09 -2.21
C THR A 355 18.03 6.71 -2.84
N MET A 356 19.09 6.17 -3.44
CA MET A 356 19.13 4.78 -3.89
C MET A 356 19.88 3.96 -2.85
N TYR A 357 19.32 2.83 -2.47
CA TYR A 357 20.08 1.80 -1.80
C TYR A 357 20.60 0.83 -2.86
N ASN A 358 21.91 0.55 -2.85
CA ASN A 358 22.55 -0.32 -3.84
C ASN A 358 21.94 -1.73 -3.75
N GLY A 359 21.45 -2.26 -4.86
CA GLY A 359 20.79 -3.57 -4.90
C GLY A 359 19.29 -3.48 -5.15
N GLU A 360 18.64 -2.36 -4.80
CA GLU A 360 17.21 -2.15 -5.06
C GLU A 360 16.89 -2.22 -6.55
N GLU A 361 17.78 -1.72 -7.40
CA GLU A 361 17.65 -1.73 -8.85
C GLU A 361 17.79 -3.14 -9.44
N TYR A 362 18.47 -4.04 -8.74
CA TYR A 362 18.64 -5.45 -9.11
C TYR A 362 17.52 -6.35 -8.56
N ALA A 363 16.55 -5.78 -7.83
CA ALA A 363 15.53 -6.51 -7.10
C ALA A 363 16.11 -7.43 -6.00
N MET A 364 17.14 -6.94 -5.29
CA MET A 364 17.66 -7.62 -4.09
C MET A 364 16.75 -7.44 -2.87
N THR A 365 16.64 -8.52 -2.11
CA THR A 365 15.84 -8.65 -0.90
C THR A 365 16.61 -8.25 0.37
N GLY A 366 17.95 -8.25 0.32
CA GLY A 366 18.87 -7.83 1.38
C GLY A 366 19.14 -8.94 2.41
N LEU A 367 19.16 -10.19 1.95
CA LEU A 367 19.29 -11.43 2.73
C LEU A 367 20.00 -12.54 1.91
N GLU A 368 20.72 -12.15 0.86
CA GLU A 368 21.35 -13.04 -0.11
C GLU A 368 22.65 -13.69 0.40
N SER A 369 23.27 -13.17 1.46
CA SER A 369 24.48 -13.74 2.07
C SER A 369 24.36 -14.05 3.57
N GLU A 370 25.03 -15.14 3.95
CA GLU A 370 25.20 -15.54 5.35
C GLU A 370 26.20 -14.59 6.04
N GLY A 371 25.69 -13.59 6.74
CA GLY A 371 26.47 -12.74 7.64
C GLY A 371 26.46 -13.29 9.06
N LYS A 372 27.61 -13.30 9.75
CA LYS A 372 27.66 -13.55 11.21
C LYS A 372 26.94 -12.47 12.04
N ASN A 373 26.63 -11.33 11.43
CA ASN A 373 25.96 -10.21 12.04
C ASN A 373 24.66 -9.93 11.26
N GLU A 374 23.53 -10.10 11.92
CA GLU A 374 22.21 -9.93 11.32
C GLU A 374 21.96 -8.49 10.82
N GLY A 375 22.70 -7.51 11.36
CA GLY A 375 22.69 -6.11 10.91
C GLY A 375 23.56 -5.83 9.67
N LEU A 376 24.17 -6.85 9.06
CA LEU A 376 24.94 -6.72 7.81
C LEU A 376 24.29 -7.42 6.62
N HIS A 377 23.12 -8.04 6.79
CA HIS A 377 22.48 -8.78 5.68
C HIS A 377 22.08 -7.87 4.52
N ASP A 378 21.86 -6.57 4.73
CA ASP A 378 21.62 -5.63 3.63
C ASP A 378 22.87 -5.21 2.87
N ARG A 379 24.05 -5.72 3.24
CA ARG A 379 25.33 -5.42 2.60
C ARG A 379 25.78 -6.53 1.66
N ASP A 380 24.80 -7.14 1.01
CA ASP A 380 25.05 -8.21 0.06
C ASP A 380 25.84 -7.72 -1.15
N ALA A 381 26.69 -8.61 -1.67
CA ALA A 381 27.31 -8.39 -2.96
C ALA A 381 26.22 -8.24 -4.03
N LEU A 382 26.33 -7.19 -4.84
CA LEU A 382 25.41 -6.94 -5.94
C LEU A 382 25.31 -8.18 -6.84
N GLN A 383 24.11 -8.45 -7.36
CA GLN A 383 23.84 -9.61 -8.22
C GLN A 383 23.61 -9.21 -9.71
N PRO A 384 24.60 -8.69 -10.46
CA PRO A 384 24.43 -8.37 -11.87
C PRO A 384 23.94 -9.53 -12.74
N LYS A 385 24.21 -10.78 -12.30
CA LYS A 385 23.76 -12.00 -12.99
C LYS A 385 22.23 -12.04 -13.15
N TRP A 386 21.46 -11.43 -12.25
CA TRP A 386 20.00 -11.40 -12.32
C TRP A 386 19.47 -10.52 -13.45
N LEU A 387 20.30 -9.62 -14.01
CA LEU A 387 19.96 -8.86 -15.22
C LEU A 387 19.89 -9.74 -16.48
N LYS A 388 20.27 -11.03 -16.42
CA LYS A 388 20.00 -11.99 -17.49
C LYS A 388 18.51 -12.31 -17.61
N ASN A 389 17.73 -12.13 -16.55
CA ASN A 389 16.27 -12.21 -16.61
C ASN A 389 15.72 -10.90 -17.20
N GLU A 390 15.02 -10.99 -18.34
CA GLU A 390 14.49 -9.84 -19.07
C GLU A 390 13.54 -8.97 -18.24
N LYS A 391 12.76 -9.56 -17.32
CA LYS A 391 11.83 -8.80 -16.47
C LYS A 391 12.55 -8.07 -15.34
N ILE A 392 13.61 -8.65 -14.80
CA ILE A 392 14.48 -7.97 -13.83
C ILE A 392 15.23 -6.84 -14.55
N LYS A 393 15.70 -7.08 -15.78
CA LYS A 393 16.33 -6.04 -16.61
C LYS A 393 15.36 -4.89 -16.94
N ALA A 394 14.12 -5.20 -17.30
CA ALA A 394 13.09 -4.19 -17.56
C ALA A 394 12.78 -3.37 -16.30
N TYR A 395 12.71 -4.02 -15.13
CA TYR A 395 12.58 -3.34 -13.85
C TYR A 395 13.79 -2.42 -13.57
N TYR A 396 15.01 -2.91 -13.74
CA TYR A 396 16.25 -2.14 -13.57
C TYR A 396 16.26 -0.88 -14.44
N ASP A 397 15.90 -1.02 -15.72
CA ASP A 397 15.85 0.11 -16.65
C ASP A 397 14.79 1.12 -16.23
N LYS A 398 13.61 0.66 -15.81
CA LYS A 398 12.54 1.54 -15.33
C LYS A 398 12.90 2.24 -14.03
N TYR A 399 13.50 1.52 -13.09
CA TYR A 399 14.00 2.05 -11.82
C TYR A 399 15.00 3.18 -12.08
N LYS A 400 15.98 2.94 -12.95
CA LYS A 400 16.97 3.96 -13.35
C LYS A 400 16.33 5.15 -14.05
N GLU A 401 15.38 4.91 -14.95
CA GLU A 401 14.69 5.97 -15.68
C GLU A 401 14.00 6.95 -14.74
N VAL A 402 13.25 6.43 -13.76
CA VAL A 402 12.49 7.20 -12.77
C VAL A 402 13.42 7.86 -11.76
N ASN A 403 14.37 7.12 -11.20
CA ASN A 403 15.27 7.65 -10.17
C ASN A 403 16.18 8.77 -10.70
N SER A 404 16.52 8.72 -11.99
CA SER A 404 17.31 9.77 -12.65
C SER A 404 16.51 11.01 -13.05
N LEU A 405 15.18 11.06 -12.87
CA LEU A 405 14.36 12.20 -13.30
C LEU A 405 14.84 13.54 -12.72
N LYS A 406 15.22 13.57 -11.44
CA LYS A 406 15.77 14.77 -10.80
C LYS A 406 17.15 15.12 -11.31
N ALA A 407 18.05 14.14 -11.44
CA ALA A 407 19.37 14.37 -12.00
C ALA A 407 19.31 14.86 -13.46
N LYS A 408 18.30 14.40 -14.21
CA LYS A 408 18.04 14.84 -15.59
C LYS A 408 17.69 16.32 -15.66
N SER A 409 17.29 17.00 -14.58
CA SER A 409 16.97 18.44 -14.62
C SER A 409 18.14 19.32 -15.07
N LEU A 410 19.38 18.83 -14.92
CA LEU A 410 20.59 19.49 -15.45
C LEU A 410 20.60 19.58 -16.99
N LYS A 411 20.01 18.59 -17.66
CA LYS A 411 19.89 18.50 -19.13
C LYS A 411 18.47 18.79 -19.63
N ARG A 412 17.51 18.83 -18.71
CA ARG A 412 16.08 19.04 -18.93
C ARG A 412 15.61 20.17 -17.99
N PRO A 413 15.94 21.43 -18.30
CA PRO A 413 15.62 22.57 -17.42
C PRO A 413 14.12 22.69 -17.14
N GLU A 414 13.26 22.17 -18.01
CA GLU A 414 11.82 22.07 -17.80
C GLU A 414 11.42 21.19 -16.59
N LEU A 415 12.32 20.31 -16.13
CA LEU A 415 12.16 19.50 -14.92
C LEU A 415 12.80 20.11 -13.67
N SER A 416 13.39 21.30 -13.76
CA SER A 416 14.04 21.97 -12.61
C SER A 416 13.15 22.08 -11.36
N PRO A 417 11.81 22.25 -11.43
CA PRO A 417 10.97 22.31 -10.24
C PRO A 417 10.99 21.02 -9.41
N LEU A 418 11.37 19.88 -9.98
CA LEU A 418 11.55 18.64 -9.24
C LEU A 418 12.72 18.70 -8.24
N VAL A 419 13.70 19.58 -8.48
CA VAL A 419 14.89 19.74 -7.63
C VAL A 419 14.74 20.97 -6.72
N ASN A 420 14.48 22.13 -7.30
CA ASN A 420 14.51 23.43 -6.60
C ASN A 420 13.13 24.10 -6.50
N GLY A 421 12.05 23.42 -6.87
CA GLY A 421 10.71 23.99 -6.87
C GLY A 421 10.06 23.98 -5.49
N HIS A 422 9.36 25.06 -5.16
CA HIS A 422 8.40 25.12 -4.06
C HIS A 422 7.25 24.17 -4.32
N THR A 423 6.71 23.57 -3.26
CA THR A 423 5.66 22.55 -3.37
C THR A 423 4.35 23.09 -2.83
N LEU A 424 3.31 23.04 -3.66
CA LEU A 424 1.92 23.27 -3.27
C LEU A 424 1.16 21.96 -3.34
N ARG A 425 0.39 21.65 -2.30
CA ARG A 425 -0.57 20.56 -2.34
C ARG A 425 -1.82 21.03 -3.06
N LEU A 426 -2.34 20.21 -3.99
CA LEU A 426 -3.59 20.49 -4.68
C LEU A 426 -4.79 20.03 -3.85
N LYS A 427 -5.99 20.50 -4.21
CA LYS A 427 -7.25 20.06 -3.60
C LYS A 427 -7.44 18.55 -3.76
N PRO A 428 -8.22 17.90 -2.89
CA PRO A 428 -8.66 16.52 -3.11
C PRO A 428 -9.29 16.36 -4.50
N ILE A 429 -8.91 15.31 -5.21
CA ILE A 429 -9.32 15.10 -6.61
C ILE A 429 -10.76 14.54 -6.69
N SER A 430 -11.33 14.03 -5.59
CA SER A 430 -12.78 13.80 -5.44
C SER A 430 -13.22 13.81 -3.97
N GLU A 431 -14.53 13.88 -3.75
CA GLU A 431 -15.19 13.82 -2.43
C GLU A 431 -15.20 12.40 -1.83
N GLU A 432 -15.17 11.36 -2.68
CA GLU A 432 -14.96 9.96 -2.27
C GLU A 432 -13.46 9.62 -2.25
N PRO A 433 -13.00 8.61 -1.48
CA PRO A 433 -11.60 8.22 -1.45
C PRO A 433 -11.16 7.60 -2.80
N ASN A 434 -10.79 8.45 -3.76
CA ASN A 434 -10.21 8.02 -5.03
C ASN A 434 -8.71 7.67 -4.91
N HIS A 435 -8.12 7.95 -3.75
CA HIS A 435 -6.70 7.77 -3.42
C HIS A 435 -5.73 8.46 -4.40
N LEU A 436 -6.16 9.57 -5.01
CA LEU A 436 -5.31 10.39 -5.86
C LEU A 436 -4.91 11.67 -5.13
N TYR A 437 -3.62 12.01 -5.19
CA TYR A 437 -3.07 13.20 -4.54
C TYR A 437 -2.34 14.08 -5.54
N GLY A 438 -2.84 15.30 -5.72
CA GLY A 438 -2.22 16.28 -6.61
C GLY A 438 -1.15 17.12 -5.89
N VAL A 439 -0.06 17.37 -6.60
CA VAL A 439 1.03 18.24 -6.17
C VAL A 439 1.39 19.18 -7.33
N TYR A 440 1.60 20.45 -7.03
CA TYR A 440 2.14 21.42 -7.99
C TYR A 440 3.49 21.92 -7.48
N ARG A 441 4.52 21.83 -8.33
CA ARG A 441 5.86 22.29 -8.01
C ARG A 441 6.29 23.36 -8.98
N TYR A 442 6.79 24.47 -8.47
CA TYR A 442 7.16 25.61 -9.32
C TYR A 442 8.42 26.30 -8.81
N ASN A 443 9.17 26.88 -9.73
CA ASN A 443 10.24 27.81 -9.45
C ASN A 443 10.06 29.07 -10.31
N LYS A 444 11.10 29.91 -10.41
CA LYS A 444 11.04 31.14 -11.21
C LYS A 444 10.99 30.88 -12.74
N ASP A 445 11.40 29.71 -13.19
CA ASP A 445 11.62 29.40 -14.61
C ASP A 445 10.47 28.59 -15.21
N THR A 446 9.90 27.66 -14.43
CA THR A 446 8.86 26.73 -14.91
C THR A 446 8.11 26.06 -13.75
N ASP A 447 7.20 25.14 -14.08
CA ASP A 447 6.46 24.32 -13.14
C ASP A 447 6.18 22.90 -13.63
N VAL A 448 5.77 22.06 -12.67
CA VAL A 448 5.43 20.66 -12.81
C VAL A 448 4.14 20.37 -12.04
N ILE A 449 3.23 19.63 -12.68
CA ILE A 449 2.06 19.04 -12.03
C ILE A 449 2.33 17.55 -11.81
N GLY A 450 2.16 17.08 -10.58
CA GLY A 450 2.24 15.68 -10.22
C GLY A 450 0.91 15.15 -9.72
N ILE A 451 0.54 13.93 -10.13
CA ILE A 451 -0.59 13.19 -9.59
C ILE A 451 -0.06 11.87 -9.04
N ILE A 452 -0.08 11.73 -7.72
CA ILE A 452 0.26 10.50 -7.01
C ILE A 452 -0.95 9.58 -7.03
N ASN A 453 -0.76 8.36 -7.50
CA ASN A 453 -1.74 7.29 -7.43
C ASN A 453 -1.46 6.41 -6.20
N GLY A 454 -2.25 6.63 -5.15
CA GLY A 454 -2.24 5.85 -3.91
C GLY A 454 -3.29 4.74 -3.88
N ALA A 455 -3.90 4.39 -5.02
CA ALA A 455 -4.95 3.35 -5.09
C ALA A 455 -4.44 1.92 -4.89
N GLY A 456 -3.12 1.75 -4.72
CA GLY A 456 -2.48 0.47 -4.49
C GLY A 456 -2.07 -0.26 -5.76
N LEU A 457 -1.71 -1.53 -5.58
CA LEU A 457 -1.26 -2.44 -6.63
C LEU A 457 -2.31 -3.52 -6.85
N GLN A 458 -2.42 -3.99 -8.08
CA GLN A 458 -3.23 -5.15 -8.46
C GLN A 458 -2.35 -6.18 -9.15
N GLU A 459 -2.61 -7.45 -8.86
CA GLU A 459 -1.98 -8.56 -9.56
C GLU A 459 -2.52 -8.66 -10.99
N ILE A 460 -1.62 -8.89 -11.95
CA ILE A 460 -1.96 -9.11 -13.35
C ILE A 460 -2.41 -10.56 -13.50
N VAL A 461 -3.57 -10.73 -14.14
CA VAL A 461 -4.08 -12.03 -14.57
C VAL A 461 -3.94 -12.19 -16.07
N ASP A 462 -3.72 -13.42 -16.54
CA ASP A 462 -3.75 -13.75 -17.96
C ASP A 462 -5.17 -13.73 -18.53
N ASP A 463 -5.31 -13.97 -19.84
CA ASP A 463 -6.61 -13.98 -20.54
C ASP A 463 -7.59 -15.05 -20.00
N LYS A 464 -7.09 -16.02 -19.24
CA LYS A 464 -7.87 -17.08 -18.60
C LYS A 464 -8.16 -16.79 -17.12
N GLY A 465 -7.75 -15.63 -16.62
CA GLY A 465 -7.93 -15.23 -15.23
C GLY A 465 -6.89 -15.82 -14.27
N ASN A 466 -5.82 -16.45 -14.75
CA ASN A 466 -4.78 -16.99 -13.89
C ASN A 466 -3.79 -15.91 -13.47
N LYS A 467 -3.38 -15.96 -12.20
CA LYS A 467 -2.32 -15.10 -11.65
C LYS A 467 -1.01 -15.26 -12.40
N THR A 468 -0.32 -14.16 -12.65
CA THR A 468 0.99 -14.15 -13.32
C THR A 468 2.17 -13.95 -12.36
N GLY A 469 1.89 -13.57 -11.11
CA GLY A 469 2.88 -13.10 -10.13
C GLY A 469 3.40 -11.69 -10.41
N GLU A 470 2.90 -11.01 -11.45
CA GLU A 470 3.24 -9.62 -11.76
C GLU A 470 2.21 -8.66 -11.19
N PHE A 471 2.67 -7.46 -10.84
CA PHE A 471 1.83 -6.43 -10.23
C PHE A 471 1.97 -5.13 -11.00
N ARG A 472 0.85 -4.42 -11.12
CA ARG A 472 0.78 -3.07 -11.68
C ARG A 472 -0.01 -2.16 -10.77
N THR A 473 0.15 -0.85 -10.94
CA THR A 473 -0.69 0.13 -10.24
C THR A 473 -2.15 -0.02 -10.67
N VAL A 474 -3.08 0.13 -9.72
CA VAL A 474 -4.51 0.19 -10.03
C VAL A 474 -4.77 1.43 -10.89
N THR A 475 -5.28 1.24 -12.10
CA THR A 475 -5.58 2.34 -13.01
C THR A 475 -6.71 3.19 -12.45
N LYS A 476 -6.49 4.50 -12.39
CA LYS A 476 -7.51 5.50 -12.06
C LYS A 476 -7.73 6.43 -13.24
N THR A 477 -8.97 6.93 -13.36
CA THR A 477 -9.33 7.89 -14.39
C THR A 477 -10.06 9.07 -13.77
N ILE A 478 -9.73 10.27 -14.25
CA ILE A 478 -10.41 11.52 -13.85
C ILE A 478 -10.72 12.33 -15.10
N LYS A 479 -11.84 13.05 -15.12
CA LYS A 479 -12.21 13.89 -16.28
C LYS A 479 -11.27 15.09 -16.43
N GLN A 480 -10.99 15.74 -15.29
CA GLN A 480 -10.16 16.92 -15.20
C GLN A 480 -9.54 17.01 -13.81
N LEU A 481 -8.49 17.81 -13.66
CA LEU A 481 -7.88 18.14 -12.37
C LEU A 481 -8.06 19.64 -12.09
N ASP A 482 -8.79 19.95 -11.02
CA ASP A 482 -8.93 21.32 -10.53
C ASP A 482 -7.65 21.79 -9.83
N LEU A 483 -7.06 22.86 -10.38
CA LEU A 483 -5.83 23.47 -9.88
C LEU A 483 -6.11 24.71 -9.02
N SER A 484 -7.35 25.17 -8.95
CA SER A 484 -7.72 26.42 -8.29
C SER A 484 -7.42 26.43 -6.80
N ARG A 485 -7.12 27.61 -6.25
CA ARG A 485 -6.90 27.78 -4.82
C ARG A 485 -8.19 27.56 -4.02
N GLY A 486 -8.09 26.97 -2.84
CA GLY A 486 -9.20 26.86 -1.89
C GLY A 486 -8.76 26.41 -0.50
N LEU A 487 -9.68 26.46 0.45
CA LEU A 487 -9.47 26.03 1.83
C LEU A 487 -10.08 24.63 2.02
N LEU A 488 -9.42 23.77 2.80
CA LEU A 488 -10.09 22.62 3.41
C LEU A 488 -10.78 23.08 4.69
N ASN A 489 -11.95 22.51 4.98
CA ASN A 489 -12.73 22.86 6.17
C ASN A 489 -12.13 22.33 7.48
N ASP A 490 -11.16 21.41 7.42
CA ASP A 490 -10.63 20.75 8.61
C ASP A 490 -9.14 21.08 8.85
N ASP A 491 -8.91 21.83 9.93
CA ASP A 491 -7.71 21.94 10.76
C ASP A 491 -6.42 22.62 10.30
N LEU A 492 -6.28 23.10 9.05
CA LEU A 492 -5.17 23.99 8.69
C LEU A 492 -5.66 25.06 7.73
N ASN A 493 -5.71 26.33 8.18
CA ASN A 493 -5.93 27.55 7.38
C ASN A 493 -4.90 27.79 6.25
N LYS A 494 -4.23 26.74 5.76
CA LYS A 494 -3.28 26.77 4.66
C LYS A 494 -4.04 26.56 3.34
N PRO A 495 -3.97 27.52 2.41
CA PRO A 495 -4.60 27.38 1.12
C PRO A 495 -3.95 26.24 0.33
N LEU A 496 -4.80 25.39 -0.26
CA LEU A 496 -4.42 24.37 -1.24
C LEU A 496 -4.65 24.89 -2.65
N GLY A 497 -3.95 24.34 -3.62
CA GLY A 497 -4.08 24.72 -5.04
C GLY A 497 -3.18 25.88 -5.45
N VAL A 498 -3.20 26.18 -6.74
CA VAL A 498 -2.37 27.23 -7.35
C VAL A 498 -3.00 28.61 -7.08
N PRO A 499 -2.25 29.57 -6.53
CA PRO A 499 -2.75 30.90 -6.17
C PRO A 499 -3.42 31.68 -7.30
N THR A 500 -2.89 31.53 -8.50
CA THR A 500 -3.36 32.20 -9.71
C THR A 500 -3.72 31.15 -10.73
N LYS A 501 -4.85 31.35 -11.41
CA LYS A 501 -5.27 30.49 -12.51
C LYS A 501 -4.16 30.43 -13.56
N LEU A 502 -3.78 29.22 -13.96
CA LEU A 502 -2.82 29.04 -15.03
C LEU A 502 -3.44 29.49 -16.36
N PRO A 503 -2.66 30.05 -17.30
CA PRO A 503 -3.19 30.51 -18.58
C PRO A 503 -3.84 29.37 -19.36
N GLU A 504 -5.01 29.63 -19.94
CA GLU A 504 -5.65 28.72 -20.88
C GLU A 504 -4.71 28.39 -22.04
N GLY A 505 -4.73 27.14 -22.51
CA GLY A 505 -3.86 26.67 -23.59
C GLY A 505 -2.44 26.34 -23.14
N THR A 506 -2.09 26.50 -21.85
CA THR A 506 -0.80 26.02 -21.33
C THR A 506 -0.72 24.51 -21.47
N VAL A 507 0.32 24.02 -22.14
CA VAL A 507 0.52 22.59 -22.43
C VAL A 507 1.47 21.96 -21.42
N TYR A 508 1.11 20.76 -20.97
CA TYR A 508 1.85 19.92 -20.07
C TYR A 508 2.12 18.55 -20.71
N VAL A 509 3.31 18.00 -20.50
CA VAL A 509 3.76 16.76 -21.13
C VAL A 509 4.24 15.79 -20.04
N ASP A 510 3.87 14.50 -20.16
CA ASP A 510 4.39 13.46 -19.27
C ASP A 510 5.91 13.33 -19.42
N ALA A 511 6.63 13.51 -18.31
CA ALA A 511 8.08 13.47 -18.24
C ALA A 511 8.68 12.13 -18.71
N LEU A 512 7.88 11.06 -18.69
CA LEU A 512 8.24 9.70 -19.10
C LEU A 512 7.53 9.24 -20.39
N ASN A 513 6.63 10.05 -20.97
CA ASN A 513 5.98 9.75 -22.24
C ASN A 513 5.58 11.05 -22.97
N LYS A 514 6.41 11.48 -23.93
CA LYS A 514 6.20 12.75 -24.64
C LYS A 514 4.93 12.82 -25.49
N ASP A 515 4.35 11.67 -25.83
CA ASP A 515 3.12 11.59 -26.63
C ASP A 515 1.86 11.82 -25.77
N ASN A 516 2.01 11.78 -24.45
CA ASN A 516 0.95 12.01 -23.49
C ASN A 516 0.93 13.49 -23.06
N ARG A 517 -0.05 14.23 -23.60
CA ARG A 517 -0.15 15.70 -23.49
C ARG A 517 -1.45 16.12 -22.79
N PHE A 518 -1.36 17.18 -22.02
CA PHE A 518 -2.44 17.76 -21.24
C PHE A 518 -2.46 19.27 -21.45
N VAL A 519 -3.62 19.90 -21.30
CA VAL A 519 -3.80 21.33 -21.53
C VAL A 519 -4.65 21.95 -20.43
N ILE A 520 -4.39 23.22 -20.11
CA ILE A 520 -5.26 24.01 -19.25
C ILE A 520 -6.44 24.52 -20.07
N ASN A 521 -7.66 24.18 -19.66
CA ASN A 521 -8.88 24.62 -20.33
C ASN A 521 -9.34 26.03 -19.90
N ALA A 522 -10.43 26.52 -20.49
CA ALA A 522 -11.03 27.82 -20.19
C ALA A 522 -11.42 27.99 -18.72
N GLU A 523 -11.73 26.91 -18.00
CA GLU A 523 -12.04 26.93 -16.57
C GLU A 523 -10.79 26.98 -15.68
N GLY A 524 -9.60 26.69 -16.22
CA GLY A 524 -8.34 26.64 -15.48
C GLY A 524 -7.99 25.25 -14.94
N ASN A 525 -8.70 24.23 -15.40
CA ASN A 525 -8.46 22.84 -15.05
C ASN A 525 -7.52 22.20 -16.05
N LEU A 526 -6.72 21.24 -15.57
CA LEU A 526 -5.93 20.40 -16.44
C LEU A 526 -6.83 19.30 -17.04
N VAL A 527 -6.80 19.16 -18.36
CA VAL A 527 -7.54 18.14 -19.13
C VAL A 527 -6.64 17.41 -20.12
N ASN A 528 -7.07 16.24 -20.60
CA ASN A 528 -6.36 15.53 -21.67
C ASN A 528 -6.43 16.32 -22.98
N ALA A 529 -5.28 16.58 -23.62
CA ALA A 529 -5.23 17.39 -24.84
C ALA A 529 -5.94 16.73 -26.04
N LYS A 530 -6.08 15.40 -26.05
CA LYS A 530 -6.82 14.65 -27.09
C LYS A 530 -8.31 14.49 -26.76
N GLY A 531 -8.79 15.10 -25.67
CA GLY A 531 -10.11 14.84 -25.12
C GLY A 531 -10.18 13.53 -24.31
N GLY A 532 -11.32 13.30 -23.68
CA GLY A 532 -11.53 12.14 -22.80
C GLY A 532 -10.92 12.31 -21.40
N ASN A 533 -10.80 11.19 -20.68
CA ASN A 533 -10.31 11.18 -19.30
C ASN A 533 -8.77 11.24 -19.24
N ILE A 534 -8.25 11.82 -18.16
CA ILE A 534 -6.88 11.65 -17.71
C ILE A 534 -6.76 10.25 -17.11
N VAL A 535 -5.89 9.42 -17.67
CA VAL A 535 -5.61 8.06 -17.20
C VAL A 535 -4.33 8.07 -16.37
N ILE A 536 -4.41 7.53 -15.15
CA ILE A 536 -3.29 7.40 -14.22
C ILE A 536 -3.10 5.92 -13.93
N ASP A 537 -2.30 5.26 -14.77
CA ASP A 537 -1.98 3.82 -14.73
C ASP A 537 -0.58 3.53 -14.15
N LYS A 538 0.17 4.57 -13.83
CA LYS A 538 1.47 4.54 -13.16
C LYS A 538 1.33 4.96 -11.69
N PRO A 539 2.32 4.66 -10.83
CA PRO A 539 2.31 5.14 -9.45
C PRO A 539 2.24 6.67 -9.34
N ALA A 540 2.87 7.40 -10.25
CA ALA A 540 2.64 8.83 -10.38
C ALA A 540 2.68 9.27 -11.84
N LEU A 541 1.83 10.24 -12.17
CA LEU A 541 1.90 11.02 -13.41
C LEU A 541 2.70 12.30 -13.10
N ILE A 542 3.78 12.55 -13.84
CA ILE A 542 4.66 13.70 -13.63
C ILE A 542 4.66 14.52 -14.92
N LEU A 543 4.06 15.70 -14.87
CA LEU A 543 3.81 16.54 -16.04
C LEU A 543 4.62 17.82 -15.95
N HIS A 544 5.48 18.09 -16.92
CA HIS A 544 6.19 19.36 -17.00
C HIS A 544 5.55 20.27 -18.03
N ARG A 545 5.66 21.58 -17.81
CA ARG A 545 5.22 22.56 -18.80
C ARG A 545 6.04 22.41 -20.09
N GLU A 546 5.38 22.44 -21.24
CA GLU A 546 6.04 22.55 -22.54
C GLU A 546 6.49 24.00 -22.74
N VAL A 547 7.80 24.22 -22.86
CA VAL A 547 8.34 25.53 -23.19
C VAL A 547 8.25 25.69 -24.70
N LYS A 548 7.56 26.75 -25.16
CA LYS A 548 7.45 27.08 -26.57
C LYS A 548 8.72 27.71 -27.12
#